data_AF-A0A378B976-F1
#
_entry.id   AF-A0A378B976-F1
#
_cell.length_a   1.000
_cell.length_b   1.000
_cell.length_c   1.000
_cell.angle_alpha   90.00
_cell.angle_beta   90.00
_cell.angle_gamma   90.00
#
_symmetry.space_group_name_H-M   'P 1'
#
loop_
_entity.id
_entity.type
_entity.pdbx_description
1 polymer ?
#
loop_
_entity_poly.entity_id
_entity_poly.type
_entity_poly.pdbx_seq_one_letter_code
_entity_poly.pdbx_strand_id
1 'polypeptide(L)'
;MAQLMQNSGKTGWLYRVIAGGQVSSDAPLELVSRLSDVSVHEAGAIAWQMPFDDDQYHRLLSAAGLSVSWSRTMQKRRLSGKIEDSSRRLWGK
;
A
#
# COMPACT_ATOMS: atom_id res chain seq x y z
N MET A 1 -16.24 -2.62 10.79
CA MET A 1 -15.67 -1.34 10.29
C MET A 1 -14.45 -1.54 9.39
N ALA A 2 -13.43 -2.33 9.78
CA ALA A 2 -12.23 -2.56 8.96
C ALA A 2 -12.54 -3.05 7.52
N GLN A 3 -13.49 -3.99 7.37
CA GLN A 3 -13.93 -4.44 6.04
C GLN A 3 -14.52 -3.33 5.18
N LEU A 4 -15.31 -2.41 5.76
CA LEU A 4 -15.91 -1.29 5.03
C LEU A 4 -14.85 -0.31 4.54
N MET A 5 -13.82 -0.03 5.35
CA MET A 5 -12.69 0.82 4.95
C MET A 5 -11.92 0.20 3.79
N GLN A 6 -11.63 -1.11 3.86
CA GLN A 6 -10.94 -1.82 2.78
C GLN A 6 -11.78 -1.85 1.49
N ASN A 7 -13.07 -2.16 1.59
CA ASN A 7 -13.96 -2.23 0.43
C ASN A 7 -14.15 -0.88 -0.25
N SER A 8 -14.20 0.21 0.53
CA SER A 8 -14.34 1.56 -0.01
C SER A 8 -13.02 2.20 -0.46
N GLY A 9 -11.87 1.60 -0.11
CA GLY A 9 -10.54 2.16 -0.36
C GLY A 9 -10.20 3.41 0.47
N LYS A 10 -11.05 3.79 1.44
CA LYS A 10 -10.85 4.97 2.30
C LYS A 10 -9.95 4.63 3.49
N THR A 11 -8.69 4.27 3.21
CA THR A 11 -7.75 3.76 4.22
C THR A 11 -6.66 4.74 4.66
N GLY A 12 -6.51 5.88 3.96
CA GLY A 12 -5.34 6.75 4.13
C GLY A 12 -4.04 6.06 3.70
N TRP A 13 -2.91 6.59 4.17
CA TRP A 13 -1.55 6.07 3.88
C TRP A 13 -0.58 6.39 5.01
N LEU A 14 0.62 5.81 4.95
CA LEU A 14 1.71 6.02 5.90
C LEU A 14 2.94 6.57 5.18
N TYR A 15 3.72 7.41 5.88
CA TYR A 15 4.98 7.95 5.38
C TYR A 15 6.18 7.30 6.06
N ARG A 16 7.32 7.30 5.37
CA ARG A 16 8.64 7.09 5.97
C ARG A 16 9.31 8.45 6.12
N VAL A 17 9.87 8.73 7.30
CA VAL A 17 10.71 9.91 7.51
C VAL A 17 12.05 9.68 6.81
N ILE A 18 12.34 10.48 5.78
CA ILE A 18 13.61 10.42 5.04
C ILE A 18 14.68 11.27 5.72
N ALA A 19 14.28 12.43 6.24
CA ALA A 19 15.12 13.31 7.05
C ALA A 19 14.31 13.80 8.25
N GLY A 20 14.88 13.69 9.45
CA GLY A 20 14.29 14.27 10.66
C GLY A 20 14.44 15.79 10.66
N GLY A 21 13.51 16.49 11.32
CA GLY A 21 13.50 17.94 11.38
C GLY A 21 12.35 18.48 12.24
N GLN A 22 12.32 19.79 12.45
CA GLN A 22 11.21 20.47 13.10
C GLN A 22 10.01 20.54 12.16
N VAL A 23 8.81 20.33 12.70
CA VAL A 23 7.53 20.41 11.99
C VAL A 23 6.54 21.23 12.82
N SER A 24 5.57 21.86 12.17
CA SER A 24 4.52 22.65 12.81
C SER A 24 3.19 22.44 12.09
N SER A 25 2.07 22.68 12.77
CA SER A 25 0.73 22.75 12.14
C SER A 25 0.60 23.91 11.15
N ASP A 26 1.42 24.95 11.29
CA ASP A 26 1.41 26.11 10.39
C ASP A 26 2.29 25.90 9.15
N ALA A 27 3.08 24.83 9.12
CA ALA A 27 3.93 24.46 7.99
C ALA A 27 3.18 23.48 7.07
N PRO A 28 2.87 23.84 5.82
CA PRO A 28 2.11 22.98 4.92
C PRO A 28 2.93 21.78 4.41
N LEU A 29 2.24 20.77 3.90
CA LEU A 29 2.87 19.70 3.12
C LEU A 29 3.11 20.18 1.68
N GLU A 30 4.36 20.10 1.23
CA GLU A 30 4.76 20.47 -0.12
C GLU A 30 5.19 19.25 -0.94
N LEU A 31 4.65 19.10 -2.15
CA LEU A 31 5.05 18.05 -3.06
C LEU A 31 6.33 18.46 -3.80
N VAL A 32 7.47 17.90 -3.39
CA VAL A 32 8.77 18.18 -4.02
C VAL A 32 9.14 17.20 -5.13
N SER A 33 8.67 15.95 -5.05
CA SER A 33 9.01 14.89 -6.00
C SER A 33 7.85 13.91 -6.19
N ARG A 34 7.63 13.48 -7.44
CA ARG A 34 6.74 12.38 -7.80
C ARG A 34 7.55 11.32 -8.55
N LEU A 35 7.73 10.16 -7.93
CA LEU A 35 8.64 9.09 -8.41
C LEU A 35 7.92 7.78 -8.75
N SER A 36 6.60 7.79 -8.80
CA SER A 36 5.76 6.64 -9.13
C SER A 36 4.50 7.12 -9.84
N ASP A 37 4.00 6.31 -10.76
CA ASP A 37 2.72 6.47 -11.43
C ASP A 37 1.59 5.73 -10.70
N VAL A 38 1.91 4.85 -9.75
CA VAL A 38 0.93 4.11 -8.94
C VAL A 38 0.42 4.98 -7.79
N SER A 39 -0.87 5.30 -7.81
CA SER A 39 -1.57 6.00 -6.73
C SER A 39 -1.81 5.10 -5.51
N VAL A 40 -2.08 5.70 -4.35
CA VAL A 40 -2.49 4.96 -3.13
C VAL A 40 -3.76 4.14 -3.38
N HIS A 41 -4.69 4.66 -4.18
CA HIS A 41 -5.92 3.96 -4.52
C HIS A 41 -5.64 2.69 -5.34
N GLU A 42 -4.81 2.78 -6.38
CA GLU A 42 -4.42 1.62 -7.20
C GLU A 42 -3.65 0.59 -6.36
N ALA A 43 -2.74 1.01 -5.50
CA ALA A 43 -2.06 0.09 -4.58
C ALA A 43 -3.05 -0.68 -3.68
N GLY A 44 -4.07 -0.01 -3.15
CA GLY A 44 -5.15 -0.63 -2.39
C GLY A 44 -6.00 -1.60 -3.22
N ALA A 45 -6.31 -1.25 -4.47
CA ALA A 45 -7.06 -2.10 -5.39
C ALA A 45 -6.29 -3.39 -5.72
N ILE A 46 -5.00 -3.28 -6.06
CA ILE A 46 -4.10 -4.43 -6.30
C ILE A 46 -4.01 -5.31 -5.06
N ALA A 47 -3.94 -4.71 -3.87
CA ALA A 47 -3.80 -5.45 -2.63
C ALA A 47 -5.09 -6.21 -2.24
N TRP A 48 -6.27 -5.63 -2.44
CA TRP A 48 -7.47 -6.11 -1.76
C TRP A 48 -8.72 -6.32 -2.62
N GLN A 49 -8.75 -5.82 -3.85
CA GLN A 49 -9.96 -5.81 -4.68
C GLN A 49 -9.80 -6.65 -5.95
N MET A 50 -8.59 -6.70 -6.50
CA MET A 50 -8.30 -7.45 -7.72
C MET A 50 -8.12 -8.95 -7.45
N PRO A 51 -8.47 -9.81 -8.43
CA PRO A 51 -8.02 -11.21 -8.42
C PRO A 51 -6.50 -11.27 -8.58
N PHE A 52 -5.95 -12.49 -8.54
CA PHE A 52 -4.52 -12.69 -8.71
C PHE A 52 -4.06 -12.18 -10.09
N ASP A 53 -3.07 -11.30 -10.10
CA ASP A 53 -2.48 -10.72 -11.30
C ASP A 53 -0.98 -10.44 -11.06
N ASP A 54 -0.10 -11.25 -11.67
CA ASP A 54 1.35 -11.15 -11.48
C ASP A 54 1.93 -9.83 -12.00
N ASP A 55 1.38 -9.31 -13.10
CA ASP A 55 1.84 -8.07 -13.72
C ASP A 55 1.53 -6.86 -12.82
N GLN A 56 0.37 -6.87 -12.16
CA GLN A 56 0.02 -5.83 -11.19
C GLN A 56 0.89 -5.90 -9.94
N TYR A 57 1.24 -7.09 -9.46
CA TYR A 57 2.20 -7.24 -8.36
C TYR A 57 3.59 -6.75 -8.75
N HIS A 58 4.05 -7.04 -9.97
CA HIS A 58 5.30 -6.52 -10.49
C HIS A 58 5.27 -4.98 -10.61
N ARG A 59 4.19 -4.41 -11.13
CA ARG A 59 3.99 -2.95 -11.20
C ARG A 59 4.06 -2.30 -9.83
N LEU A 60 3.34 -2.85 -8.84
CA LEU A 60 3.34 -2.31 -7.48
C LEU A 60 4.72 -2.43 -6.82
N LEU A 61 5.42 -3.55 -7.02
CA LEU A 61 6.80 -3.74 -6.54
C LEU A 61 7.80 -2.74 -7.14
N SER A 62 7.50 -2.19 -8.31
CA SER A 62 8.34 -1.19 -8.99
C SER A 62 8.11 0.24 -8.46
N ALA A 63 7.08 0.47 -7.62
CA ALA A 63 6.78 1.78 -7.07
C ALA A 63 7.84 2.22 -6.04
N ALA A 64 8.49 3.36 -6.31
CA ALA A 64 9.51 3.91 -5.43
C ALA A 64 8.96 4.19 -4.02
N GLY A 65 9.71 3.79 -2.99
CA GLY A 65 9.35 4.03 -1.59
C GLY A 65 8.31 3.06 -1.00
N LEU A 66 7.95 1.99 -1.71
CA LEU A 66 7.06 0.96 -1.17
C LEU A 66 7.60 0.40 0.16
N SER A 67 6.69 0.19 1.12
CA SER A 67 7.07 -0.35 2.42
C SER A 67 7.62 -1.79 2.31
N VAL A 68 8.48 -2.16 3.26
CA VAL A 68 9.10 -3.49 3.30
C VAL A 68 8.04 -4.60 3.49
N SER A 69 7.01 -4.34 4.30
CA SER A 69 5.92 -5.30 4.54
C SER A 69 5.07 -5.52 3.29
N TRP A 70 4.77 -4.47 2.52
CA TRP A 70 4.06 -4.58 1.25
C TRP A 70 4.90 -5.30 0.20
N SER A 71 6.19 -4.94 0.08
CA SER A 71 7.11 -5.62 -0.85
C SER A 71 7.17 -7.13 -0.58
N ARG A 72 7.30 -7.51 0.69
CA ARG A 72 7.28 -8.92 1.13
C ARG A 72 5.96 -9.61 0.78
N THR A 73 4.83 -8.93 0.96
CA THR A 73 3.50 -9.49 0.68
C THR A 73 3.33 -9.74 -0.82
N MET A 74 3.59 -8.74 -1.66
CA MET A 74 3.46 -8.87 -3.12
C MET A 74 4.42 -9.94 -3.66
N GLN A 75 5.68 -9.96 -3.21
CA GLN A 75 6.63 -10.99 -3.61
C GLN A 75 6.17 -12.41 -3.21
N LYS A 76 5.58 -12.58 -2.02
CA LYS A 76 5.01 -13.87 -1.60
C LYS A 76 3.83 -14.29 -2.48
N ARG A 77 2.97 -13.35 -2.90
CA ARG A 77 1.90 -13.66 -3.85
C ARG A 77 2.47 -14.20 -5.16
N ARG A 78 3.42 -13.48 -5.77
CA ARG A 78 4.10 -13.91 -7.01
C ARG A 78 4.71 -15.32 -6.89
N LEU A 79 5.44 -15.58 -5.80
CA LEU A 79 6.09 -16.88 -5.59
C LEU A 79 5.12 -18.03 -5.31
N SER A 80 4.02 -17.77 -4.61
CA SER A 80 3.06 -18.83 -4.19
C SER A 80 1.89 -19.02 -5.14
N GLY A 81 1.64 -18.08 -6.06
CA GLY A 81 0.45 -18.06 -6.91
C GLY A 81 -0.85 -17.83 -6.13
N LYS A 82 -0.78 -17.33 -4.89
CA LYS A 82 -1.94 -17.21 -3.98
C LYS A 82 -2.00 -15.85 -3.30
N ILE A 83 -3.21 -15.34 -3.11
CA ILE A 83 -3.49 -14.19 -2.24
C ILE A 83 -3.58 -14.70 -0.80
N GLU A 84 -2.90 -14.03 0.12
CA GLU A 84 -2.93 -14.37 1.54
C GLU A 84 -4.30 -14.12 2.18
N ASP A 85 -4.61 -14.88 3.24
CA ASP A 85 -5.84 -14.65 3.99
C ASP A 85 -5.78 -13.33 4.79
N SER A 86 -6.87 -12.57 4.73
CA SER A 86 -7.02 -11.29 5.44
C SER A 86 -7.99 -11.36 6.62
N SER A 87 -8.60 -12.52 6.88
CA SER A 87 -9.64 -12.69 7.89
C SER A 87 -9.19 -12.25 9.29
N ARG A 88 -8.01 -12.69 9.73
CA ARG A 88 -7.43 -12.31 11.03
C ARG A 88 -7.22 -10.81 11.16
N ARG A 89 -6.74 -10.13 10.11
CA ARG A 89 -6.51 -8.68 10.11
C ARG A 89 -7.82 -7.90 10.19
N LEU A 90 -8.88 -8.40 9.54
CA LEU A 90 -10.15 -7.68 9.43
C LEU A 90 -11.10 -7.98 10.59
N TRP A 91 -11.02 -9.17 11.19
CA TRP A 91 -12.00 -9.67 12.15
C TRP A 91 -11.39 -10.20 13.45
N GLY A 92 -10.07 -10.34 13.55
CA GLY A 92 -9.39 -10.81 14.77
C GLY A 92 -9.61 -12.28 15.13
N LYS A 93 -10.25 -13.05 14.24
CA LYS A 93 -10.52 -14.49 14.39
C LYS A 93 -9.85 -15.27 13.26
#